data_AF-A0A6N9K120-F1
#
_entry.id   AF-A0A6N9K120-F1
#
_cell.length_a   1.000
_cell.length_b   1.000
_cell.length_c   1.000
_cell.angle_alpha   90.00
_cell.angle_beta   90.00
_cell.angle_gamma   90.00
#
_symmetry.space_group_name_H-M   'P 1'
#
loop_
_entity.id
_entity.type
_entity.pdbx_description
1 polymer ?
#
loop_
_entity_poly.entity_id
_entity_poly.type
_entity_poly.pdbx_seq_one_letter_code
_entity_poly.pdbx_strand_id
1 'polypeptide(L)'
;MEHSTDEVSEVCKSERIQKMHRRICQIKASEKTEVKYMQSWEEKILIKQEGIAEGEQIGRSKGKTEFVKKLSNKFSIEQIAEMLEIDISEVEKIIKEIAK
;
A
#
# COMPACT_ATOMS: atom_id res chain seq x y z
N MET A 1 -9.64 -27.83 36.37
CA MET A 1 -9.87 -27.06 35.13
C MET A 1 -9.85 -25.60 35.51
N GLU A 2 -9.08 -24.76 34.83
CA GLU A 2 -9.10 -23.31 35.06
C GLU A 2 -10.28 -22.71 34.29
N HIS A 3 -11.15 -21.99 35.00
CA HIS A 3 -12.32 -21.33 34.41
C HIS A 3 -11.96 -19.89 34.02
N SER A 4 -12.43 -19.45 32.86
CA SER A 4 -12.26 -18.06 32.41
C SER A 4 -13.00 -17.09 33.35
N THR A 5 -12.52 -15.85 33.44
CA THR A 5 -13.22 -14.80 34.19
C THR A 5 -14.64 -14.55 33.68
N ASP A 6 -14.92 -14.88 32.41
CA ASP A 6 -16.25 -14.79 31.80
C ASP A 6 -17.16 -15.87 32.39
N GLU A 7 -16.73 -17.14 32.41
CA GLU A 7 -17.45 -18.27 33.00
C GLU A 7 -17.71 -18.09 34.51
N VAL A 8 -16.72 -17.59 35.25
CA VAL A 8 -16.85 -17.33 36.70
C VAL A 8 -17.81 -16.16 36.97
N SER A 9 -17.89 -15.18 36.07
CA SER A 9 -18.79 -14.03 36.24
C SER A 9 -20.27 -14.38 36.05
N GLU A 10 -20.58 -15.34 35.17
CA GLU A 10 -21.96 -15.77 34.89
C GLU A 10 -22.59 -16.51 36.08
N VAL A 11 -21.80 -17.31 36.79
CA VAL A 11 -22.23 -18.05 37.99
C VAL A 11 -22.22 -17.17 39.25
N CYS A 12 -21.59 -15.99 39.20
CA CYS A 12 -21.43 -15.10 40.34
C CYS A 12 -22.72 -14.31 40.64
N LYS A 13 -23.24 -14.44 41.87
CA LYS A 13 -24.45 -13.71 42.34
C LYS A 13 -24.19 -12.25 42.76
N SER A 14 -22.93 -11.81 42.78
CA SER A 14 -22.57 -10.45 43.23
C SER A 14 -22.80 -9.41 42.13
N GLU A 15 -23.76 -8.51 42.33
CA GLU A 15 -24.05 -7.43 41.38
C GLU A 15 -22.84 -6.53 41.09
N ARG A 16 -21.99 -6.29 42.10
CA ARG A 16 -20.78 -5.46 41.95
C ARG A 16 -19.80 -6.12 40.97
N ILE A 17 -19.64 -7.43 41.08
CA ILE A 17 -18.74 -8.21 40.21
C ILE A 17 -19.30 -8.27 38.79
N GLN A 18 -20.60 -8.49 38.62
CA GLN A 18 -21.23 -8.47 37.30
C GLN A 18 -21.11 -7.09 36.61
N LYS A 19 -21.31 -6.00 37.35
CA LYS A 19 -21.13 -4.63 36.82
C LYS A 19 -19.69 -4.36 36.40
N MET A 20 -18.71 -4.77 37.21
CA MET A 20 -17.30 -4.67 36.84
C MET A 20 -16.97 -5.49 35.59
N HIS A 21 -17.46 -6.72 35.52
CA HIS A 21 -17.24 -7.60 34.38
C HIS A 21 -17.75 -6.99 33.07
N ARG A 22 -18.98 -6.47 33.07
CA ARG A 22 -19.56 -5.77 31.89
C ARG A 22 -18.70 -4.60 31.43
N ARG A 23 -18.18 -3.79 32.36
CA ARG A 23 -17.30 -2.66 32.02
C ARG A 23 -15.99 -3.13 31.39
N ILE A 24 -15.37 -4.18 31.96
CA ILE A 24 -14.14 -4.76 31.41
C ILE A 24 -14.38 -5.29 29.99
N CYS A 25 -15.50 -5.99 29.76
CA CYS A 25 -15.84 -6.52 28.44
C CYS A 25 -16.10 -5.40 27.43
N GLN A 26 -16.74 -4.30 27.83
CA GLN A 26 -16.92 -3.11 26.99
C GLN A 26 -15.58 -2.46 26.63
N ILE A 27 -14.70 -2.26 27.61
CA ILE A 27 -13.37 -1.67 27.38
C ILE A 27 -12.56 -2.55 26.42
N LYS A 28 -12.52 -3.87 26.65
CA LYS A 28 -11.85 -4.81 25.74
C LYS A 28 -12.43 -4.78 24.32
N ALA A 29 -13.75 -4.63 24.19
CA ALA A 29 -14.39 -4.52 22.88
C ALA A 29 -14.03 -3.19 22.18
N SER A 30 -13.97 -2.09 22.93
CA SER A 30 -13.51 -0.79 22.44
C SER A 30 -12.05 -0.83 22.01
N GLU A 31 -11.15 -1.38 22.83
CA GLU A 31 -9.72 -1.54 22.50
C GLU A 31 -9.54 -2.38 21.23
N LYS A 32 -10.25 -3.51 21.11
CA LYS A 32 -10.25 -4.32 19.88
C LYS A 32 -10.71 -3.52 18.65
N THR A 33 -11.63 -2.59 18.83
CA THR A 33 -12.12 -1.71 17.74
C THR A 33 -11.08 -0.65 17.39
N GLU A 34 -10.45 -0.04 18.38
CA GLU A 34 -9.39 0.96 18.20
C GLU A 34 -8.16 0.37 17.51
N VAL A 35 -7.74 -0.84 17.91
CA VAL A 35 -6.64 -1.56 17.24
C VAL A 35 -6.98 -1.85 15.78
N LYS A 36 -8.20 -2.32 15.49
CA LYS A 36 -8.65 -2.52 14.10
C LYS A 36 -8.64 -1.23 13.30
N TYR A 37 -9.06 -0.12 13.91
CA TYR A 37 -9.02 1.18 13.25
C TYR A 37 -7.58 1.59 12.91
N MET A 38 -6.64 1.40 13.84
CA MET A 38 -5.23 1.69 13.62
C MET A 38 -4.65 0.83 12.49
N GLN A 39 -4.90 -0.49 12.52
CA GLN A 39 -4.46 -1.42 11.48
C GLN A 39 -4.99 -1.01 10.10
N SER A 40 -6.29 -0.73 9.99
CA SER A 40 -6.89 -0.27 8.73
C SER A 40 -6.34 1.10 8.28
N TRP A 41 -5.92 1.96 9.21
CA TRP A 41 -5.30 3.24 8.87
C TRP A 41 -3.87 3.04 8.32
N GLU A 42 -3.08 2.18 8.96
CA GLU A 42 -1.75 1.77 8.50
C GLU A 42 -1.82 1.12 7.11
N GLU A 43 -2.75 0.20 6.88
CA GLU A 43 -2.99 -0.42 5.57
C GLU A 43 -3.31 0.63 4.50
N LYS A 44 -4.17 1.61 4.80
CA LYS A 44 -4.50 2.69 3.87
C LYS A 44 -3.30 3.58 3.55
N ILE A 45 -2.43 3.84 4.52
CA ILE A 45 -1.21 4.61 4.29
C ILE A 45 -0.27 3.83 3.38
N LEU A 46 -0.08 2.54 3.65
CA LEU A 46 0.79 1.69 2.86
C LEU A 46 0.33 1.64 1.39
N ILE A 47 -0.96 1.37 1.16
CA ILE A 47 -1.56 1.35 -0.19
C ILE A 47 -1.35 2.70 -0.89
N LYS A 48 -1.50 3.82 -0.17
CA LYS A 48 -1.30 5.15 -0.75
C LYS A 48 0.17 5.38 -1.15
N GLN A 49 1.11 4.95 -0.31
CA GLN A 49 2.53 5.08 -0.61
C GLN A 49 2.94 4.21 -1.81
N GLU A 50 2.48 2.96 -1.83
CA GLU A 50 2.68 2.04 -2.96
C GLU A 50 2.09 2.61 -4.24
N GLY A 51 0.85 3.12 -4.19
CA GLY A 51 0.21 3.75 -5.36
C GLY A 51 0.93 5.00 -5.87
N ILE A 52 1.52 5.80 -4.99
CA ILE A 52 2.37 6.94 -5.39
C ILE A 52 3.64 6.44 -6.08
N ALA A 53 4.34 5.47 -5.48
CA ALA A 53 5.57 4.91 -6.04
C ALA A 53 5.33 4.26 -7.42
N GLU A 54 4.27 3.46 -7.54
CA GLU A 54 3.85 2.87 -8.82
C GLU A 54 3.49 3.95 -9.84
N GLY A 55 2.72 4.96 -9.42
CA GLY A 55 2.35 6.10 -10.27
C GLY A 55 3.56 6.88 -10.79
N GLU A 56 4.56 7.14 -9.96
CA GLU A 56 5.81 7.79 -10.36
C GLU A 56 6.62 6.94 -11.33
N GLN A 57 6.66 5.62 -11.12
CA GLN A 57 7.36 4.70 -12.02
C GLN A 57 6.67 4.66 -13.39
N ILE A 58 5.35 4.50 -13.41
CA ILE A 58 4.55 4.51 -14.65
C ILE A 58 4.71 5.86 -15.35
N GLY A 59 4.64 6.97 -14.61
CA GLY A 59 4.81 8.32 -15.14
C GLY A 59 6.18 8.52 -15.79
N ARG A 60 7.26 8.11 -15.11
CA ARG A 60 8.62 8.14 -15.65
C ARG A 60 8.75 7.31 -16.93
N SER A 61 8.24 6.08 -16.93
CA SER A 61 8.28 5.21 -18.11
C SER A 61 7.50 5.81 -19.28
N LYS A 62 6.27 6.31 -19.06
CA LYS A 62 5.47 6.97 -20.10
C LYS A 62 6.12 8.24 -20.63
N GLY A 63 6.68 9.07 -19.75
CA GLY A 63 7.42 10.26 -20.16
C GLY A 63 8.63 9.91 -21.01
N LYS A 64 9.40 8.87 -20.62
CA LYS A 64 10.54 8.36 -21.38
C LYS A 64 10.11 7.86 -22.76
N THR A 65 9.06 7.06 -22.87
CA THR A 65 8.58 6.55 -24.16
C THR A 65 8.05 7.65 -25.07
N GLU A 66 7.29 8.63 -24.55
CA GLU A 66 6.83 9.78 -25.32
C GLU A 66 7.98 10.67 -25.80
N PHE A 67 9.01 10.84 -24.97
CA PHE A 67 10.18 11.64 -25.34
C PHE A 67 11.01 10.95 -26.43
N VAL A 68 11.26 9.64 -26.30
CA VAL A 68 11.90 8.83 -27.34
C VAL A 68 11.10 8.89 -28.64
N LYS A 69 9.76 8.80 -28.59
CA LYS A 69 8.89 8.93 -29.78
C LYS A 69 9.01 10.28 -30.48
N LYS A 70 9.20 11.37 -29.72
CA LYS A 70 9.38 12.71 -30.31
C LYS A 70 10.76 12.84 -30.96
N LEU A 71 11.79 12.27 -30.34
CA LEU A 71 13.17 12.34 -30.83
C LEU A 71 13.43 11.41 -32.01
N SER A 72 12.78 10.24 -32.07
CA SER A 72 12.95 9.26 -33.15
C SER A 72 12.60 9.80 -34.54
N ASN A 73 11.87 10.91 -34.62
CA ASN A 73 11.56 11.58 -35.88
C ASN A 73 12.71 12.46 -36.42
N LYS A 74 13.71 12.79 -35.59
CA LYS A 74 14.74 13.80 -35.90
C LYS A 74 16.17 13.34 -35.61
N PHE A 75 16.36 12.35 -34.75
CA PHE A 75 17.66 11.91 -34.26
C PHE A 75 17.85 10.41 -34.47
N SER A 76 19.10 9.97 -34.63
CA SER A 76 19.43 8.55 -34.68
C SER A 76 19.33 7.90 -33.30
N ILE A 77 19.29 6.56 -33.26
CA ILE A 77 19.16 5.81 -32.01
C ILE A 77 20.36 6.09 -31.09
N GLU A 78 21.56 6.22 -31.65
CA GLU A 78 22.80 6.52 -30.92
C GLU A 78 22.77 7.92 -30.30
N GLN A 79 22.27 8.92 -31.03
CA GLN A 79 22.14 10.29 -30.54
C GLN A 79 21.09 10.39 -29.42
N ILE A 80 20.00 9.63 -29.54
CA ILE A 80 18.96 9.57 -28.51
C ILE A 80 19.51 8.91 -27.25
N ALA A 81 20.25 7.80 -27.40
CA ALA A 81 20.89 7.08 -26.30
C ALA A 81 21.88 7.98 -25.54
N GLU A 82 22.72 8.73 -26.27
CA GLU A 82 23.66 9.69 -25.68
C GLU A 82 22.93 10.85 -24.96
N MET A 83 21.93 11.47 -25.60
CA MET A 83 21.19 12.59 -25.04
C MET A 83 20.38 12.23 -23.78
N LEU A 84 19.89 10.99 -23.73
CA LEU A 84 19.12 10.48 -22.60
C LEU A 84 19.95 9.70 -21.58
N GLU A 85 21.26 9.54 -21.82
CA GLU A 85 22.18 8.76 -20.99
C GLU A 85 21.66 7.33 -20.70
N ILE A 86 21.12 6.68 -21.73
CA ILE A 86 20.54 5.33 -21.65
C ILE A 86 21.17 4.42 -22.69
N ASP A 87 21.09 3.12 -22.47
CA ASP A 87 21.63 2.15 -23.41
C ASP A 87 20.88 2.18 -24.75
N ILE A 88 21.64 2.04 -25.84
CA ILE A 88 21.11 1.90 -27.21
C ILE A 88 20.06 0.79 -27.28
N SER A 89 20.31 -0.34 -26.59
CA SER A 89 19.39 -1.47 -26.53
C SER A 89 18.05 -1.13 -25.87
N GLU A 90 18.02 -0.16 -24.94
CA GLU A 90 16.81 0.28 -24.27
C GLU A 90 15.99 1.20 -25.19
N VAL A 91 16.66 2.10 -25.92
CA VAL A 91 16.02 2.93 -26.96
C VAL A 91 15.39 2.05 -28.04
N GLU A 92 16.11 1.03 -28.52
CA GLU A 92 15.58 0.09 -29.50
C GLU A 92 14.32 -0.65 -29.01
N LYS A 93 14.32 -1.11 -27.74
CA LYS A 93 13.16 -1.77 -27.14
C LYS A 93 11.95 -0.84 -27.12
N ILE A 94 12.14 0.41 -26.67
CA ILE A 94 11.07 1.41 -26.63
C ILE A 94 10.51 1.69 -28.03
N ILE A 95 11.37 1.85 -29.04
CA ILE A 95 10.92 2.07 -30.42
C ILE A 95 10.15 0.87 -30.95
N LYS A 96 10.61 -0.37 -30.68
CA LYS A 96 9.90 -1.61 -31.05
C LYS A 96 8.53 -1.72 -30.39
N GLU A 97 8.41 -1.31 -29.13
CA GLU A 97 7.13 -1.27 -28.40
C GLU A 97 6.17 -0.22 -28.96
N ILE A 98 6.66 0.96 -29.38
CA ILE A 98 5.84 2.01 -30.00
C ILE A 98 5.35 1.61 -31.40
N ALA A 99 6.15 0.84 -32.14
CA ALA A 99 5.84 0.41 -33.51
C ALA A 99 4.87 -0.78 -33.59
N LYS A 100 4.52 -1.39 -32.44
CA LYS A 100 3.58 -2.51 -32.34
C LYS A 100 2.15 -2.03 -32.23
#